data_AF-A0A9D3NFW7-F1
#
_entry.id   AF-A0A9D3NFW7-F1
#
_cell.length_a   1.000
_cell.length_b   1.000
_cell.length_c   1.000
_cell.angle_alpha   90.00
_cell.angle_beta   90.00
_cell.angle_gamma   90.00
#
_symmetry.space_group_name_H-M   'P 1'
#
loop_
_entity.id
_entity.type
_entity.pdbx_description
1 polymer ?
#
loop_
_entity_poly.entity_id
_entity_poly.type
_entity_poly.pdbx_seq_one_letter_code
_entity_poly.pdbx_strand_id
1 'polypeptide(L)'
;MSNNMAKIADARKTVEQLKLEVNIDRMMVSKAAAELMSYCESHAKEDPLVAPVPNSENPFREKKIFCAIFEQGRKLLCVGERIRSRLWKKKQHGMRQNLPLFFNRIDLIEGSVKIFFAFVGIMAEQFVPDGPHAHLFNGEWVKLMNWQHSTMYLFFGISGIADVLSMSSLPVPPGLDHFGLSLALFVEGFLFYFHVHSRPALDQHIHSLLLVAIFCGAASTMLEAFLQDNALLEVFRCSLAILQGTWFYQIGFVLYPLNGQEWDLENHGNIMFITMCYCWHYAVALLIVGVNYSTVWWITNRYGGKQRTDLEFSLRKTTQSDTSSQKALLQESDEE
;
A
#
# COMPACT_ATOMS: atom_id res chain seq x y z
N MET A 1 -72.33 1.96 3.24
CA MET A 1 -72.51 1.02 4.37
C MET A 1 -71.28 0.14 4.66
N SER A 2 -70.52 -0.32 3.65
CA SER A 2 -69.34 -1.19 3.81
C SER A 2 -68.24 -0.66 4.77
N ASN A 3 -67.84 0.61 4.65
CA ASN A 3 -66.79 1.22 5.50
C ASN A 3 -67.13 1.27 7.00
N ASN A 4 -68.42 1.36 7.35
CA ASN A 4 -68.82 1.41 8.75
C ASN A 4 -68.77 0.01 9.38
N MET A 5 -69.07 -1.03 8.61
CA MET A 5 -68.99 -2.42 9.08
C MET A 5 -67.55 -2.86 9.35
N ALA A 6 -66.60 -2.46 8.50
CA ALA A 6 -65.17 -2.74 8.70
C ALA A 6 -64.63 -2.07 9.98
N LYS A 7 -64.96 -0.78 10.20
CA LYS A 7 -64.57 -0.05 11.41
C LYS A 7 -65.15 -0.68 12.69
N ILE A 8 -66.38 -1.19 12.63
CA ILE A 8 -67.00 -1.87 13.77
C ILE A 8 -66.30 -3.22 14.05
N ALA A 9 -65.91 -3.95 13.02
CA ALA A 9 -65.18 -5.21 13.17
C ALA A 9 -63.79 -5.00 13.78
N ASP A 10 -63.05 -3.99 13.32
CA ASP A 10 -61.74 -3.62 13.88
C ASP A 10 -61.86 -3.18 15.33
N ALA A 11 -62.83 -2.31 15.65
CA ALA A 11 -63.07 -1.87 17.03
C ALA A 11 -63.38 -3.05 17.96
N ARG A 12 -64.18 -4.03 17.50
CA ARG A 12 -64.43 -5.26 18.27
C ARG A 12 -63.15 -6.06 18.49
N LYS A 13 -62.32 -6.23 17.46
CA LYS A 13 -61.04 -6.93 17.58
C LYS A 13 -60.11 -6.23 18.57
N THR A 14 -60.05 -4.90 18.55
CA THR A 14 -59.27 -4.10 19.52
C THR A 14 -59.80 -4.27 20.94
N VAL A 15 -61.11 -4.27 21.14
CA VAL A 15 -61.70 -4.46 22.48
C VAL A 15 -61.40 -5.86 23.01
N GLU A 16 -61.50 -6.91 22.18
CA GLU A 16 -61.13 -8.26 22.59
C GLU A 16 -59.63 -8.37 22.93
N GLN A 17 -58.76 -7.71 22.17
CA GLN A 17 -57.33 -7.62 22.48
C GLN A 17 -57.09 -6.94 23.84
N LEU A 18 -57.74 -5.81 24.10
CA LEU A 18 -57.60 -5.06 25.36
C LEU A 18 -58.13 -5.86 26.56
N LYS A 19 -59.18 -6.67 26.38
CA LYS A 19 -59.67 -7.61 27.40
C LYS A 19 -58.66 -8.71 27.72
N LEU A 20 -57.84 -9.12 26.76
CA LEU A 20 -56.74 -10.05 27.02
C LEU A 20 -55.59 -9.32 27.75
N GLU A 21 -55.22 -8.12 27.31
CA GLU A 21 -54.10 -7.35 27.88
C GLU A 21 -54.35 -6.83 29.31
N VAL A 22 -55.62 -6.60 29.69
CA VAL A 22 -55.95 -6.18 31.06
C VAL A 22 -55.66 -7.30 32.06
N ASN A 23 -55.81 -8.56 31.64
CA ASN A 23 -55.60 -9.76 32.45
C ASN A 23 -54.14 -10.27 32.43
N ILE A 24 -53.21 -9.50 31.86
CA ILE A 24 -51.79 -9.80 31.97
C ILE A 24 -51.30 -9.36 33.35
N ASP A 25 -50.77 -10.32 34.12
CA ASP A 25 -50.14 -10.05 35.41
C ASP A 25 -48.91 -9.16 35.22
N ARG A 26 -48.95 -7.98 35.85
CA ARG A 26 -47.86 -7.00 35.81
C ARG A 26 -46.99 -7.16 37.05
N MET A 27 -45.69 -7.04 36.88
CA MET A 27 -44.74 -6.96 37.99
C MET A 27 -44.48 -5.51 38.40
N MET A 28 -44.07 -5.31 39.64
CA MET A 28 -43.64 -3.98 40.12
C MET A 28 -42.43 -3.50 39.32
N VAL A 29 -42.47 -2.25 38.87
CA VAL A 29 -41.36 -1.63 38.12
C VAL A 29 -40.06 -1.64 38.93
N SER A 30 -40.15 -1.46 40.26
CA SER A 30 -38.98 -1.54 41.14
C SER A 30 -38.33 -2.93 41.14
N LYS A 31 -39.14 -4.00 41.08
CA LYS A 31 -38.64 -5.37 40.99
C LYS A 31 -38.02 -5.66 39.63
N ALA A 32 -38.68 -5.25 38.54
CA ALA A 32 -38.15 -5.41 37.19
C ALA A 32 -36.81 -4.67 37.00
N ALA A 33 -36.73 -3.44 37.52
CA ALA A 33 -35.51 -2.64 37.46
C ALA A 33 -34.37 -3.26 38.28
N ALA A 34 -34.67 -3.79 39.47
CA ALA A 34 -33.67 -4.49 40.30
C ALA A 34 -33.15 -5.76 39.62
N GLU A 35 -34.03 -6.53 38.98
CA GLU A 35 -33.64 -7.74 38.23
C GLU A 35 -32.77 -7.38 37.02
N LEU A 36 -33.12 -6.34 36.26
CA LEU A 36 -32.30 -5.85 35.14
C LEU A 36 -30.94 -5.33 35.61
N MET A 37 -30.91 -4.56 36.70
CA MET A 37 -29.66 -4.04 37.25
C MET A 37 -28.76 -5.18 37.71
N SER A 38 -29.31 -6.16 38.44
CA SER A 38 -28.56 -7.33 38.88
C SER A 38 -28.03 -8.17 37.70
N TYR A 39 -28.81 -8.31 36.63
CA TYR A 39 -28.38 -9.02 35.41
C TYR A 39 -27.25 -8.28 34.69
N CYS A 40 -27.36 -6.95 34.56
CA CYS A 40 -26.31 -6.13 33.96
C CYS A 40 -25.02 -6.19 34.78
N GLU A 41 -25.11 -6.07 36.11
CA GLU A 41 -23.94 -6.13 37.00
C GLU A 41 -23.26 -7.50 36.97
N SER A 42 -24.02 -8.60 36.89
CA SER A 42 -23.43 -9.94 36.85
C SER A 42 -22.70 -10.24 35.53
N HIS A 43 -23.14 -9.65 34.41
CA HIS A 43 -22.55 -9.90 33.08
C HIS A 43 -21.63 -8.77 32.59
N ALA A 44 -21.50 -7.66 33.31
CA ALA A 44 -20.67 -6.52 32.91
C ALA A 44 -19.19 -6.88 32.68
N LYS A 45 -18.67 -7.90 33.38
CA LYS A 45 -17.28 -8.37 33.22
C LYS A 45 -17.06 -9.23 31.99
N GLU A 46 -18.13 -9.84 31.47
CA GLU A 46 -18.10 -10.71 30.30
C GLU A 46 -18.35 -9.93 29.00
N ASP A 47 -18.87 -8.70 29.10
CA ASP A 47 -19.08 -7.80 27.98
C ASP A 47 -17.75 -7.12 27.54
N PRO A 48 -17.19 -7.48 26.37
CA PRO A 48 -15.93 -6.92 25.89
C PRO A 48 -15.97 -5.41 25.58
N LEU A 49 -17.16 -4.82 25.48
CA LEU A 49 -17.36 -3.39 25.24
C LEU A 49 -17.37 -2.59 26.55
N VAL A 50 -17.73 -3.23 27.67
CA VAL A 50 -17.73 -2.61 28.99
C VAL A 50 -16.40 -2.86 29.71
N ALA A 51 -15.90 -4.08 29.67
CA ALA A 51 -14.60 -4.47 30.20
C ALA A 51 -13.63 -4.78 29.02
N PRO A 52 -12.66 -3.90 28.71
CA PRO A 52 -11.78 -4.09 27.56
C PRO A 52 -11.00 -5.40 27.67
N VAL A 53 -11.13 -6.25 26.64
CA VAL A 53 -10.38 -7.49 26.54
C VAL A 53 -8.91 -7.25 26.15
N PRO A 54 -7.96 -8.08 26.61
CA PRO A 54 -6.58 -8.01 26.18
C PRO A 54 -6.41 -8.17 24.67
N ASN A 55 -5.40 -7.53 24.11
CA ASN A 55 -5.12 -7.56 22.66
C ASN A 55 -4.94 -8.98 22.10
N SER A 56 -4.52 -9.96 22.89
CA SER A 56 -4.37 -11.36 22.46
C SER A 56 -5.70 -12.05 22.14
N GLU A 57 -6.76 -11.70 22.88
CA GLU A 57 -8.08 -12.30 22.79
C GLU A 57 -9.00 -11.52 21.83
N ASN A 58 -8.65 -10.27 21.51
CA ASN A 58 -9.38 -9.47 20.54
C ASN A 58 -9.18 -9.99 19.09
N PRO A 59 -10.22 -10.52 18.42
CA PRO A 59 -10.13 -10.98 17.02
C PRO A 59 -9.95 -9.81 16.04
N PHE A 60 -10.30 -8.59 16.44
CA PHE A 60 -10.12 -7.35 15.68
C PHE A 60 -8.86 -6.57 16.10
N ARG A 61 -7.95 -7.19 16.86
CA ARG A 61 -6.67 -6.57 17.18
C ARG A 61 -5.96 -6.10 15.91
N GLU A 62 -5.37 -4.91 15.96
CA GLU A 62 -4.46 -4.48 14.91
C GLU A 62 -3.29 -5.48 14.85
N LYS A 63 -3.20 -6.22 13.74
CA LYS A 63 -2.01 -7.00 13.46
C LYS A 63 -0.88 -6.01 13.19
N LYS A 64 -0.03 -5.74 14.19
CA LYS A 64 1.26 -5.04 14.01
C LYS A 64 2.25 -5.93 13.24
N ILE A 65 1.89 -6.24 12.00
CA ILE A 65 2.77 -6.77 10.96
C ILE A 65 2.14 -6.25 9.67
N PHE A 66 2.17 -4.95 9.38
CA PHE A 66 1.92 -4.39 8.04
C PHE A 66 2.00 -2.87 8.12
N CYS A 67 3.21 -2.32 8.11
CA CYS A 67 3.40 -0.92 7.75
C CYS A 67 4.58 -0.69 6.79
N ALA A 68 5.56 -1.60 6.73
CA ALA A 68 6.58 -1.59 5.67
C ALA A 68 6.16 -2.41 4.42
N ILE A 69 5.42 -3.51 4.60
CA ILE A 69 5.05 -4.42 3.50
C ILE A 69 3.85 -3.90 2.69
N PHE A 70 3.01 -3.02 3.25
CA PHE A 70 1.80 -2.53 2.55
C PHE A 70 2.09 -1.43 1.52
N GLU A 71 3.26 -0.79 1.57
CA GLU A 71 3.70 0.18 0.57
C GLU A 71 4.41 -0.50 -0.61
N GLN A 72 5.23 -1.51 -0.34
CA GLN A 72 5.89 -2.34 -1.37
C GLN A 72 4.96 -3.39 -2.00
N GLY A 73 4.01 -3.97 -1.24
CA GLY A 73 2.98 -4.86 -1.76
C GLY A 73 1.96 -4.17 -2.68
N ARG A 74 1.68 -2.88 -2.45
CA ARG A 74 0.84 -2.07 -3.36
C ARG A 74 1.57 -1.73 -4.67
N LYS A 75 2.88 -1.49 -4.63
CA LYS A 75 3.71 -1.36 -5.83
C LYS A 75 3.72 -2.63 -6.66
N LEU A 76 3.73 -3.83 -6.05
CA LEU A 76 3.60 -5.09 -6.80
C LEU A 76 2.21 -5.34 -7.41
N LEU A 77 1.15 -4.82 -6.79
CA LEU A 77 -0.18 -4.74 -7.43
C LEU A 77 -0.15 -3.80 -8.64
N CYS A 78 0.52 -2.64 -8.52
CA CYS A 78 0.74 -1.70 -9.63
C CYS A 78 1.57 -2.34 -10.76
N VAL A 79 2.59 -3.17 -10.47
CA VAL A 79 3.38 -3.90 -11.48
C VAL A 79 2.48 -4.79 -12.34
N GLY A 80 1.68 -5.65 -11.70
CA GLY A 80 0.85 -6.61 -12.43
C GLY A 80 -0.33 -5.98 -13.18
N GLU A 81 -0.84 -4.83 -12.75
CA GLU A 81 -1.88 -4.10 -13.48
C GLU A 81 -1.34 -3.10 -14.51
N ARG A 82 -0.10 -2.62 -14.37
CA ARG A 82 0.64 -1.90 -15.44
C ARG A 82 1.00 -2.87 -16.56
N ILE A 83 1.35 -4.14 -16.27
CA ILE A 83 1.43 -5.25 -17.25
C ILE A 83 0.06 -5.53 -17.90
N ARG A 84 -1.04 -5.53 -17.12
CA ARG A 84 -2.41 -5.66 -17.66
C ARG A 84 -2.78 -4.52 -18.61
N SER A 85 -2.50 -3.27 -18.23
CA SER A 85 -2.71 -2.08 -19.08
C SER A 85 -1.88 -2.14 -20.37
N ARG A 86 -0.68 -2.74 -20.31
CA ARG A 86 0.22 -2.95 -21.46
C ARG A 86 -0.29 -4.04 -22.42
N LEU A 87 -0.73 -5.20 -21.91
CA LEU A 87 -1.37 -6.25 -22.72
C LEU A 87 -2.68 -5.78 -23.37
N TRP A 88 -3.40 -4.88 -22.72
CA TRP A 88 -4.63 -4.27 -23.24
C TRP A 88 -4.34 -3.17 -24.28
N LYS A 89 -3.39 -2.27 -24.03
CA LYS A 89 -2.96 -1.20 -24.97
C LYS A 89 -2.37 -1.74 -26.27
N LYS A 90 -1.60 -2.84 -26.22
CA LYS A 90 -1.02 -3.45 -27.43
C LYS A 90 -2.07 -4.14 -28.33
N LYS A 91 -3.29 -4.36 -27.83
CA LYS A 91 -4.36 -5.09 -28.53
C LYS A 91 -5.52 -4.21 -29.01
N GLN A 92 -5.61 -2.95 -28.58
CA GLN A 92 -6.59 -1.97 -29.07
C GLN A 92 -5.89 -0.76 -29.71
N HIS A 93 -5.47 -0.93 -30.96
CA HIS A 93 -5.28 0.23 -31.84
C HIS A 93 -6.67 0.77 -32.20
N GLY A 94 -7.15 1.81 -31.48
CA GLY A 94 -8.32 2.58 -31.95
C GLY A 94 -9.30 3.13 -30.91
N MET A 95 -9.19 2.81 -29.62
CA MET A 95 -10.15 3.31 -28.63
C MET A 95 -9.43 3.88 -27.40
N ARG A 96 -9.36 5.22 -27.35
CA ARG A 96 -8.94 5.99 -26.18
C ARG A 96 -10.02 5.82 -25.12
N GLN A 97 -9.93 4.80 -24.26
CA GLN A 97 -10.85 4.63 -23.15
C GLN A 97 -10.13 4.60 -21.80
N ASN A 98 -10.63 5.48 -20.93
CA ASN A 98 -10.34 5.71 -19.52
C ASN A 98 -9.56 4.58 -18.81
N LEU A 99 -8.27 4.81 -18.57
CA LEU A 99 -7.57 4.17 -17.46
C LEU A 99 -8.29 4.58 -16.16
N PRO A 100 -8.67 3.66 -15.26
CA PRO A 100 -9.58 4.02 -14.18
C PRO A 100 -8.90 5.06 -13.29
N LEU A 101 -9.62 6.16 -13.06
CA LEU A 101 -9.22 7.37 -12.32
C LEU A 101 -8.47 7.08 -11.00
N PHE A 102 -8.67 5.92 -10.41
CA PHE A 102 -8.04 5.46 -9.18
C PHE A 102 -6.51 5.35 -9.27
N PHE A 103 -5.93 4.86 -10.37
CA PHE A 103 -4.47 4.70 -10.48
C PHE A 103 -3.74 6.02 -10.61
N ASN A 104 -4.33 6.97 -11.34
CA ASN A 104 -3.80 8.33 -11.39
C ASN A 104 -3.87 9.03 -10.02
N ARG A 105 -4.73 8.56 -9.10
CA ARG A 105 -4.74 9.08 -7.73
C ARG A 105 -3.59 8.49 -6.91
N ILE A 106 -3.22 7.22 -7.12
CA ILE A 106 -2.17 6.55 -6.35
C ILE A 106 -0.80 7.15 -6.63
N ASP A 107 -0.41 7.28 -7.90
CA ASP A 107 0.90 7.83 -8.26
C ASP A 107 1.03 9.29 -7.77
N LEU A 108 -0.09 10.05 -7.79
CA LEU A 108 -0.15 11.41 -7.27
C LEU A 108 -0.02 11.45 -5.75
N ILE A 109 -0.67 10.52 -5.06
CA ILE A 109 -0.57 10.36 -3.60
C ILE A 109 0.88 10.00 -3.23
N GLU A 110 1.53 9.08 -3.95
CA GLU A 110 2.93 8.71 -3.70
C GLU A 110 3.86 9.93 -3.81
N GLY A 111 3.78 10.68 -4.93
CA GLY A 111 4.57 11.90 -5.11
C GLY A 111 4.30 12.94 -4.03
N SER A 112 3.02 13.15 -3.69
CA SER A 112 2.62 14.09 -2.62
C SER A 112 3.12 13.67 -1.24
N VAL A 113 3.09 12.37 -0.93
CA VAL A 113 3.59 11.80 0.32
C VAL A 113 5.11 11.95 0.42
N LYS A 114 5.85 11.69 -0.66
CA LYS A 114 7.31 11.94 -0.72
C LYS A 114 7.64 13.39 -0.44
N ILE A 115 6.96 14.34 -1.10
CA ILE A 115 7.17 15.78 -0.89
C ILE A 115 6.89 16.15 0.56
N PHE A 116 5.77 15.68 1.12
CA PHE A 116 5.37 15.98 2.48
C PHE A 116 6.39 15.48 3.50
N PHE A 117 6.78 14.19 3.44
CA PHE A 117 7.75 13.64 4.39
C PHE A 117 9.16 14.19 4.20
N ALA A 118 9.57 14.51 2.97
CA ALA A 118 10.83 15.21 2.72
C ALA A 118 10.84 16.58 3.39
N PHE A 119 9.76 17.35 3.24
CA PHE A 119 9.62 18.65 3.88
C PHE A 119 9.65 18.53 5.42
N VAL A 120 8.85 17.63 5.98
CA VAL A 120 8.83 17.38 7.44
C VAL A 120 10.20 16.92 7.93
N GLY A 121 10.89 16.05 7.20
CA GLY A 121 12.24 15.59 7.53
C GLY A 121 13.25 16.72 7.57
N ILE A 122 13.27 17.61 6.56
CA ILE A 122 14.13 18.80 6.56
C ILE A 122 13.79 19.72 7.74
N MET A 123 12.51 19.95 8.01
CA MET A 123 12.09 20.81 9.13
C MET A 123 12.52 20.22 10.48
N ALA A 124 12.35 18.92 10.68
CA ALA A 124 12.74 18.23 11.90
C ALA A 124 14.27 18.24 12.08
N GLU A 125 15.04 17.92 11.05
CA GLU A 125 16.51 17.92 11.14
C GLU A 125 17.10 19.31 11.37
N GLN A 126 16.49 20.37 10.78
CA GLN A 126 17.03 21.73 10.85
C GLN A 126 16.55 22.51 12.08
N PHE A 127 15.29 22.35 12.49
CA PHE A 127 14.62 23.27 13.43
C PHE A 127 14.11 22.62 14.72
N VAL A 128 14.47 21.37 15.00
CA VAL A 128 14.38 20.83 16.37
C VAL A 128 15.23 21.71 17.31
N PRO A 129 14.91 21.85 18.61
CA PRO A 129 15.69 22.70 19.53
C PRO A 129 17.21 22.43 19.52
N ASP A 130 17.59 21.18 19.26
CA ASP A 130 18.98 20.76 19.06
C ASP A 130 19.39 20.69 17.57
N GLY A 131 18.75 21.43 16.68
CA GLY A 131 19.07 21.48 15.25
C GLY A 131 20.18 22.49 14.92
N PRO A 132 20.76 22.44 13.70
CA PRO A 132 21.67 23.45 13.19
C PRO A 132 21.00 24.80 12.87
N HIS A 133 19.66 24.87 12.81
CA HIS A 133 18.89 26.11 12.53
C HIS A 133 19.36 26.84 11.27
N ALA A 134 19.68 26.10 10.20
CA ALA A 134 20.24 26.61 8.94
C ALA A 134 21.63 27.30 9.07
N HIS A 135 22.31 27.18 10.21
CA HIS A 135 23.71 27.55 10.35
C HIS A 135 24.60 26.36 9.93
N LEU A 136 25.32 26.52 8.82
CA LEU A 136 26.23 25.49 8.32
C LEU A 136 27.60 25.52 9.01
N PHE A 137 28.10 26.72 9.30
CA PHE A 137 29.43 26.94 9.84
C PHE A 137 29.44 28.09 10.85
N ASN A 138 30.06 27.87 12.01
CA ASN A 138 30.27 28.90 13.03
C ASN A 138 31.62 28.67 13.71
N GLY A 139 32.72 28.86 12.97
CA GLY A 139 34.08 28.52 13.40
C GLY A 139 34.42 27.04 13.25
N GLU A 140 33.43 26.17 13.43
CA GLU A 140 33.48 24.73 13.12
C GLU A 140 32.18 24.31 12.40
N TRP A 141 32.20 23.10 11.81
CA TRP A 141 31.02 22.52 11.16
C TRP A 141 29.91 22.24 12.18
N VAL A 142 28.73 22.81 11.97
CA VAL A 142 27.61 22.65 12.89
C VAL A 142 26.78 21.44 12.47
N LYS A 143 26.80 20.38 13.29
CA LYS A 143 25.91 19.21 13.18
C LYS A 143 25.81 18.66 11.74
N LEU A 144 26.96 18.34 11.15
CA LEU A 144 27.09 17.98 9.74
C LEU A 144 26.28 16.72 9.35
N MET A 145 26.01 15.83 10.31
CA MET A 145 25.12 14.66 10.09
C MET A 145 23.69 15.08 9.76
N ASN A 146 23.13 16.06 10.48
CA ASN A 146 21.78 16.57 10.21
C ASN A 146 21.71 17.21 8.81
N TRP A 147 22.79 17.84 8.34
CA TRP A 147 22.89 18.37 6.99
C TRP A 147 22.94 17.28 5.91
N GLN A 148 23.61 16.15 6.17
CA GLN A 148 23.57 14.99 5.27
C GLN A 148 22.14 14.43 5.16
N HIS A 149 21.43 14.24 6.29
CA HIS A 149 20.04 13.80 6.26
C HIS A 149 19.11 14.81 5.55
N SER A 150 19.28 16.10 5.82
CA SER A 150 18.52 17.17 5.13
C SER A 150 18.74 17.15 3.62
N THR A 151 19.97 16.87 3.18
CA THR A 151 20.31 16.75 1.75
C THR A 151 19.65 15.51 1.13
N MET A 152 19.69 14.36 1.82
CA MET A 152 18.98 13.16 1.40
C MET A 152 17.47 13.43 1.25
N TYR A 153 16.83 14.03 2.26
CA TYR A 153 15.41 14.39 2.19
C TYR A 153 15.10 15.33 1.02
N LEU A 154 15.95 16.33 0.75
CA LEU A 154 15.77 17.24 -0.38
C LEU A 154 15.67 16.48 -1.72
N PHE A 155 16.56 15.52 -1.98
CA PHE A 155 16.54 14.77 -3.23
C PHE A 155 15.34 13.81 -3.33
N PHE A 156 14.90 13.20 -2.23
CA PHE A 156 13.63 12.45 -2.21
C PHE A 156 12.41 13.37 -2.42
N GLY A 157 12.46 14.61 -1.94
CA GLY A 157 11.46 15.64 -2.23
C GLY A 157 11.43 16.03 -3.71
N ILE A 158 12.60 16.20 -4.34
CA ILE A 158 12.73 16.45 -5.79
C ILE A 158 12.17 15.25 -6.59
N SER A 159 12.44 14.01 -6.16
CA SER A 159 11.83 12.82 -6.76
C SER A 159 10.30 12.83 -6.63
N GLY A 160 9.75 13.24 -5.48
CA GLY A 160 8.30 13.40 -5.33
C GLY A 160 7.70 14.47 -6.25
N ILE A 161 8.40 15.58 -6.48
CA ILE A 161 8.01 16.60 -7.46
C ILE A 161 8.04 16.02 -8.87
N ALA A 162 9.07 15.25 -9.23
CA ALA A 162 9.16 14.56 -10.51
C ALA A 162 7.95 13.63 -10.75
N ASP A 163 7.55 12.85 -9.74
CA ASP A 163 6.37 11.99 -9.81
C ASP A 163 5.09 12.81 -10.08
N VAL A 164 4.86 13.90 -9.34
CA VAL A 164 3.67 14.77 -9.53
C VAL A 164 3.67 15.44 -10.91
N LEU A 165 4.84 15.93 -11.37
CA LEU A 165 4.97 16.57 -12.68
C LEU A 165 4.72 15.58 -13.82
N SER A 166 5.19 14.34 -13.69
CA SER A 166 4.92 13.23 -14.62
C SER A 166 3.43 12.94 -14.84
N MET A 167 2.56 13.40 -13.93
CA MET A 167 1.12 13.23 -14.02
C MET A 167 0.36 14.48 -14.47
N SER A 168 1.03 15.63 -14.43
CA SER A 168 0.45 16.90 -14.84
C SER A 168 0.24 16.94 -16.36
N SER A 169 -0.57 17.88 -16.85
CA SER A 169 -0.74 18.11 -18.28
C SER A 169 0.47 18.79 -18.94
N LEU A 170 1.57 18.97 -18.20
CA LEU A 170 2.77 19.62 -18.70
C LEU A 170 3.55 18.67 -19.63
N PRO A 171 4.22 19.19 -20.67
CA PRO A 171 5.07 18.40 -21.55
C PRO A 171 6.37 18.03 -20.82
N VAL A 172 6.37 16.89 -20.13
CA VAL A 172 7.54 16.36 -19.41
C VAL A 172 8.14 15.15 -20.12
N PRO A 173 9.47 14.92 -20.03
CA PRO A 173 10.10 13.75 -20.63
C PRO A 173 9.54 12.44 -20.07
N PRO A 174 9.29 11.42 -20.91
CA PRO A 174 8.95 10.08 -20.45
C PRO A 174 10.07 9.51 -19.55
N GLY A 175 9.72 8.98 -18.38
CA GLY A 175 10.68 8.39 -17.43
C GLY A 175 11.30 9.38 -16.43
N LEU A 176 10.82 10.63 -16.37
CA LEU A 176 11.27 11.63 -15.40
C LEU A 176 11.09 11.16 -13.94
N ASP A 177 10.02 10.44 -13.66
CA ASP A 177 9.73 9.79 -12.38
C ASP A 177 10.81 8.77 -11.98
N HIS A 178 11.19 7.88 -12.89
CA HIS A 178 12.24 6.89 -12.68
C HIS A 178 13.62 7.53 -12.56
N PHE A 179 13.91 8.53 -13.40
CA PHE A 179 15.15 9.29 -13.33
C PHE A 179 15.29 10.02 -11.99
N GLY A 180 14.23 10.71 -11.54
CA GLY A 180 14.19 11.42 -10.27
C GLY A 180 14.43 10.49 -9.08
N LEU A 181 13.76 9.33 -9.06
CA LEU A 181 13.97 8.32 -8.01
C LEU A 181 15.38 7.74 -8.05
N SER A 182 15.91 7.45 -9.23
CA SER A 182 17.28 6.94 -9.37
C SER A 182 18.32 7.94 -8.86
N LEU A 183 18.12 9.23 -9.12
CA LEU A 183 19.02 10.27 -8.64
C LEU A 183 18.96 10.39 -7.12
N ALA A 184 17.77 10.29 -6.52
CA ALA A 184 17.61 10.30 -5.07
C ALA A 184 18.33 9.12 -4.41
N LEU A 185 18.15 7.89 -4.92
CA LEU A 185 18.85 6.69 -4.45
C LEU A 185 20.37 6.79 -4.62
N PHE A 186 20.84 7.39 -5.72
CA PHE A 186 22.27 7.60 -5.94
C PHE A 186 22.87 8.56 -4.90
N VAL A 187 22.18 9.67 -4.62
CA VAL A 187 22.61 10.64 -3.60
C VAL A 187 22.56 10.04 -2.20
N GLU A 188 21.53 9.26 -1.88
CA GLU A 188 21.46 8.47 -0.64
C GLU A 188 22.71 7.59 -0.50
N GLY A 189 23.01 6.75 -1.49
CA GLY A 189 24.18 5.87 -1.46
C GLY A 189 25.50 6.64 -1.36
N PHE A 190 25.62 7.76 -2.08
CA PHE A 190 26.82 8.60 -2.05
C PHE A 190 27.07 9.23 -0.67
N LEU A 191 26.02 9.75 -0.02
CA LEU A 191 26.10 10.31 1.33
C LEU A 191 26.40 9.22 2.36
N PHE A 192 25.72 8.07 2.29
CA PHE A 192 25.96 6.94 3.18
C PHE A 192 27.38 6.39 3.06
N TYR A 193 27.97 6.37 1.87
CA TYR A 193 29.34 5.90 1.67
C TYR A 193 30.33 6.68 2.53
N PHE A 194 30.24 8.02 2.53
CA PHE A 194 31.13 8.87 3.32
C PHE A 194 30.73 8.98 4.80
N HIS A 195 29.47 8.67 5.14
CA HIS A 195 29.01 8.58 6.52
C HIS A 195 29.70 7.46 7.32
N VAL A 196 30.03 6.35 6.66
CA VAL A 196 30.46 5.10 7.32
C VAL A 196 31.99 5.02 7.48
N HIS A 197 32.75 5.92 6.86
CA HIS A 197 34.22 5.93 6.99
C HIS A 197 34.63 6.11 8.47
N SER A 198 35.57 5.29 8.95
CA SER A 198 36.13 5.26 10.33
C SER A 198 35.37 4.48 11.42
N ARG A 199 34.42 3.61 11.05
CA ARG A 199 33.71 2.73 12.00
C ARG A 199 34.41 1.36 12.20
N PRO A 200 34.09 0.61 13.27
CA PRO A 200 34.57 -0.76 13.50
C PRO A 200 34.28 -1.70 12.32
N ALA A 201 35.04 -2.79 12.19
CA ALA A 201 35.02 -3.64 11.00
C ALA A 201 33.63 -4.19 10.64
N LEU A 202 32.88 -4.70 11.64
CA LEU A 202 31.52 -5.21 11.42
C LEU A 202 30.55 -4.08 11.04
N ASP A 203 30.60 -2.94 11.72
CA ASP A 203 29.74 -1.77 11.46
C ASP A 203 29.94 -1.23 10.04
N GLN A 204 31.20 -1.13 9.59
CA GLN A 204 31.52 -0.76 8.23
C GLN A 204 31.00 -1.79 7.22
N HIS A 205 31.15 -3.08 7.51
CA HIS A 205 30.72 -4.16 6.62
C HIS A 205 29.20 -4.23 6.45
N ILE A 206 28.43 -4.14 7.54
CA ILE A 206 26.96 -4.23 7.49
C ILE A 206 26.35 -3.07 6.68
N HIS A 207 26.93 -1.87 6.80
CA HIS A 207 26.52 -0.71 6.01
C HIS A 207 27.01 -0.77 4.56
N SER A 208 28.18 -1.37 4.30
CA SER A 208 28.66 -1.62 2.93
C SER A 208 27.71 -2.55 2.16
N LEU A 209 27.13 -3.55 2.83
CA LEU A 209 26.10 -4.40 2.24
C LEU A 209 24.82 -3.60 1.90
N LEU A 210 24.40 -2.65 2.76
CA LEU A 210 23.29 -1.74 2.45
C LEU A 210 23.58 -0.89 1.20
N LEU A 211 24.81 -0.36 1.10
CA LEU A 211 25.25 0.43 -0.05
C LEU A 211 25.17 -0.35 -1.36
N VAL A 212 25.49 -1.65 -1.34
CA VAL A 212 25.31 -2.53 -2.52
C VAL A 212 23.85 -2.54 -2.96
N ALA A 213 22.90 -2.74 -2.04
CA ALA A 213 21.47 -2.71 -2.38
C ALA A 213 21.02 -1.35 -2.94
N ILE A 214 21.48 -0.24 -2.34
CA ILE A 214 21.12 1.12 -2.77
C ILE A 214 21.67 1.42 -4.17
N PHE A 215 22.96 1.17 -4.43
CA PHE A 215 23.56 1.44 -5.74
C PHE A 215 23.00 0.52 -6.83
N CYS A 216 22.76 -0.76 -6.53
CA CYS A 216 22.06 -1.65 -7.47
C CYS A 216 20.64 -1.16 -7.74
N GLY A 217 19.93 -0.66 -6.72
CA GLY A 217 18.59 -0.09 -6.85
C GLY A 217 18.57 1.17 -7.71
N ALA A 218 19.53 2.08 -7.49
CA ALA A 218 19.72 3.27 -8.32
C ALA A 218 20.01 2.88 -9.78
N ALA A 219 20.97 1.98 -10.02
CA ALA A 219 21.30 1.52 -11.36
C ALA A 219 20.12 0.85 -12.09
N SER A 220 19.36 -0.02 -11.40
CA SER A 220 18.16 -0.65 -11.96
C SER A 220 17.09 0.39 -12.33
N THR A 221 16.86 1.36 -11.43
CA THR A 221 15.86 2.42 -11.66
C THR A 221 16.28 3.34 -12.81
N MET A 222 17.58 3.65 -12.92
CA MET A 222 18.13 4.41 -14.05
C MET A 222 17.92 3.67 -15.37
N LEU A 223 18.19 2.35 -15.40
CA LEU A 223 17.93 1.53 -16.59
C LEU A 223 16.45 1.53 -16.97
N GLU A 224 15.53 1.50 -16.01
CA GLU A 224 14.08 1.61 -16.25
C GLU A 224 13.69 2.97 -16.87
N ALA A 225 14.38 4.06 -16.55
CA ALA A 225 14.12 5.37 -17.15
C ALA A 225 14.33 5.36 -18.68
N PHE A 226 15.33 4.60 -19.16
CA PHE A 226 15.65 4.47 -20.59
C PHE A 226 14.98 3.26 -21.26
N LEU A 227 14.91 2.13 -20.57
CA LEU A 227 14.40 0.85 -21.05
C LEU A 227 13.03 0.57 -20.43
N GLN A 228 12.09 1.46 -20.73
CA GLN A 228 10.71 1.37 -20.25
C GLN A 228 10.10 0.03 -20.68
N ASP A 229 9.26 -0.55 -19.82
CA ASP A 229 8.50 -1.80 -20.04
C ASP A 229 9.21 -3.15 -19.88
N ASN A 230 10.38 -3.19 -19.25
CA ASN A 230 11.03 -4.45 -18.89
C ASN A 230 10.57 -4.97 -17.52
N ALA A 231 9.66 -5.96 -17.52
CA ALA A 231 9.16 -6.59 -16.30
C ALA A 231 10.27 -7.19 -15.41
N LEU A 232 11.39 -7.61 -16.01
CA LEU A 232 12.54 -8.11 -15.27
C LEU A 232 13.21 -7.01 -14.43
N LEU A 233 13.40 -5.81 -14.99
CA LEU A 233 13.97 -4.68 -14.25
C LEU A 233 13.04 -4.25 -13.11
N GLU A 234 11.73 -4.24 -13.37
CA GLU A 234 10.71 -3.91 -12.39
C GLU A 234 10.70 -4.90 -11.21
N VAL A 235 10.76 -6.22 -11.48
CA VAL A 235 10.90 -7.27 -10.46
C VAL A 235 12.22 -7.13 -9.69
N PHE A 236 13.31 -6.88 -10.40
CA PHE A 236 14.64 -6.72 -9.79
C PHE A 236 14.69 -5.52 -8.84
N ARG A 237 14.25 -4.34 -9.28
CA ARG A 237 14.13 -3.13 -8.44
C ARG A 237 13.26 -3.36 -7.21
N CYS A 238 12.10 -4.02 -7.36
CA CYS A 238 11.25 -4.36 -6.23
C CYS A 238 11.95 -5.28 -5.21
N SER A 239 12.70 -6.28 -5.68
CA SER A 239 13.46 -7.18 -4.79
C SER A 239 14.57 -6.43 -4.04
N LEU A 240 15.26 -5.50 -4.70
CA LEU A 240 16.30 -4.66 -4.09
C LEU A 240 15.72 -3.68 -3.07
N ALA A 241 14.54 -3.11 -3.32
CA ALA A 241 13.87 -2.23 -2.36
C ALA A 241 13.44 -2.96 -1.07
N ILE A 242 12.99 -4.22 -1.18
CA ILE A 242 12.70 -5.06 -0.01
C ILE A 242 13.99 -5.41 0.72
N LEU A 243 15.05 -5.77 -0.02
CA LEU A 243 16.36 -6.04 0.57
C LEU A 243 16.89 -4.83 1.34
N GLN A 244 16.90 -3.65 0.72
CA GLN A 244 17.34 -2.39 1.33
C GLN A 244 16.56 -2.09 2.61
N GLY A 245 15.23 -2.15 2.58
CA GLY A 245 14.40 -1.89 3.75
C GLY A 245 14.59 -2.91 4.88
N THR A 246 14.54 -4.21 4.57
CA THR A 246 14.72 -5.26 5.59
C THR A 246 16.13 -5.27 6.17
N TRP A 247 17.14 -4.95 5.36
CA TRP A 247 18.52 -4.86 5.81
C TRP A 247 18.77 -3.64 6.70
N PHE A 248 18.11 -2.52 6.43
CA PHE A 248 18.16 -1.35 7.31
C PHE A 248 17.68 -1.69 8.74
N TYR A 249 16.60 -2.48 8.87
CA TYR A 249 16.17 -3.01 10.16
C TYR A 249 17.21 -3.97 10.77
N GLN A 250 17.82 -4.84 9.95
CA GLN A 250 18.85 -5.76 10.42
C GLN A 250 20.07 -5.04 11.01
N ILE A 251 20.52 -3.94 10.39
CA ILE A 251 21.58 -3.08 10.94
C ILE A 251 21.20 -2.57 12.33
N GLY A 252 19.96 -2.09 12.49
CA GLY A 252 19.44 -1.66 13.79
C GLY A 252 19.52 -2.75 14.86
N PHE A 253 19.15 -4.00 14.55
CA PHE A 253 19.23 -5.11 15.49
C PHE A 253 20.66 -5.53 15.86
N VAL A 254 21.61 -5.37 14.94
CA VAL A 254 23.02 -5.71 15.18
C VAL A 254 23.71 -4.65 16.03
N LEU A 255 23.51 -3.37 15.71
CA LEU A 255 24.16 -2.25 16.43
C LEU A 255 23.45 -1.86 17.73
N TYR A 256 22.13 -2.06 17.79
CA TYR A 256 21.28 -1.68 18.91
C TYR A 256 20.33 -2.82 19.30
N PRO A 257 20.86 -3.93 19.85
CA PRO A 257 20.04 -5.08 20.25
C PRO A 257 19.04 -4.68 21.33
N LEU A 258 17.76 -4.99 21.13
CA LEU A 258 16.68 -4.66 22.08
C LEU A 258 16.84 -5.39 23.42
N ASN A 259 17.38 -6.61 23.38
CA ASN A 259 17.71 -7.46 24.54
C ASN A 259 18.84 -8.42 24.13
N GLY A 260 19.79 -8.68 25.03
CA GLY A 260 20.85 -9.68 24.82
C GLY A 260 22.27 -9.12 24.91
N GLN A 261 23.25 -9.96 24.60
CA GLN A 261 24.66 -9.60 24.57
C GLN A 261 24.98 -8.81 23.29
N GLU A 262 25.81 -7.77 23.42
CA GLU A 262 26.28 -6.97 22.30
C GLU A 262 27.13 -7.79 21.33
N TRP A 263 27.06 -7.44 20.04
CA TRP A 263 27.85 -8.07 19.01
C TRP A 263 29.32 -7.64 19.12
N ASP A 264 30.23 -8.60 19.05
CA ASP A 264 31.65 -8.31 18.90
C ASP A 264 31.92 -7.77 17.48
N LEU A 265 32.26 -6.49 17.39
CA LEU A 265 32.42 -5.75 16.13
C LEU A 265 33.72 -6.07 15.39
N GLU A 266 34.69 -6.70 16.07
CA GLU A 266 35.99 -7.06 15.49
C GLU A 266 36.07 -8.56 15.14
N ASN A 267 35.07 -9.35 15.56
CA ASN A 267 35.04 -10.77 15.29
C ASN A 267 34.71 -11.08 13.82
N HIS A 268 35.67 -11.67 13.13
CA HIS A 268 35.52 -12.10 11.73
C HIS A 268 34.36 -13.09 11.52
N GLY A 269 34.07 -13.96 12.49
CA GLY A 269 32.94 -14.90 12.41
C GLY A 269 31.59 -14.19 12.27
N ASN A 270 31.43 -13.03 12.92
CA ASN A 270 30.22 -12.21 12.81
C ASN A 270 30.08 -11.60 11.40
N ILE A 271 31.20 -11.19 10.79
CA ILE A 271 31.24 -10.70 9.41
C ILE A 271 30.78 -11.79 8.43
N MET A 272 31.32 -13.02 8.58
CA MET A 272 30.92 -14.15 7.74
C MET A 272 29.44 -14.50 7.91
N PHE A 273 28.97 -14.56 9.16
CA PHE A 273 27.57 -14.86 9.47
C PHE A 273 26.62 -13.81 8.89
N ILE A 274 26.91 -12.52 9.09
CA ILE A 274 26.09 -11.43 8.56
C ILE A 274 26.05 -11.43 7.03
N THR A 275 27.17 -11.73 6.38
CA THR A 275 27.21 -11.84 4.92
C THR A 275 26.29 -12.96 4.41
N MET A 276 26.26 -14.11 5.13
CA MET A 276 25.33 -15.19 4.83
C MET A 276 23.87 -14.76 5.06
N CYS A 277 23.58 -14.07 6.17
CA CYS A 277 22.25 -13.54 6.45
C CYS A 277 21.76 -12.57 5.37
N TYR A 278 22.64 -11.74 4.82
CA TYR A 278 22.32 -10.84 3.70
C TYR A 278 21.81 -11.61 2.48
N CYS A 279 22.48 -12.70 2.13
CA CYS A 279 22.04 -13.57 1.03
C CYS A 279 20.68 -14.21 1.30
N TRP A 280 20.39 -14.58 2.56
CA TRP A 280 19.08 -15.09 2.95
C TRP A 280 17.97 -14.03 2.86
N HIS A 281 18.25 -12.79 3.29
CA HIS A 281 17.34 -11.67 3.10
C HIS A 281 17.00 -11.49 1.62
N TYR A 282 18.00 -11.56 0.74
CA TYR A 282 17.77 -11.43 -0.70
C TYR A 282 16.98 -12.60 -1.30
N ALA A 283 17.27 -13.83 -0.88
CA ALA A 283 16.50 -15.00 -1.29
C ALA A 283 15.01 -14.89 -0.89
N VAL A 284 14.75 -14.41 0.34
CA VAL A 284 13.38 -14.14 0.83
C VAL A 284 12.74 -13.00 0.04
N ALA A 285 13.46 -11.92 -0.25
CA ALA A 285 12.96 -10.82 -1.06
C ALA A 285 12.54 -11.28 -2.47
N LEU A 286 13.37 -12.11 -3.12
CA LEU A 286 13.04 -12.71 -4.42
C LEU A 286 11.80 -13.62 -4.33
N LEU A 287 11.68 -14.42 -3.28
CA LEU A 287 10.51 -15.28 -3.06
C LEU A 287 9.24 -14.43 -2.88
N ILE A 288 9.29 -13.38 -2.06
CA ILE A 288 8.15 -12.46 -1.85
C ILE A 288 7.71 -11.85 -3.18
N VAL A 289 8.64 -11.30 -3.96
CA VAL A 289 8.32 -10.67 -5.25
C VAL A 289 7.80 -11.71 -6.24
N GLY A 290 8.40 -12.90 -6.30
CA GLY A 290 7.98 -14.00 -7.17
C GLY A 290 6.55 -14.47 -6.87
N VAL A 291 6.22 -14.73 -5.59
CA VAL A 291 4.88 -15.15 -5.16
C VAL A 291 3.83 -14.11 -5.51
N ASN A 292 4.11 -12.83 -5.24
CA ASN A 292 3.20 -11.75 -5.57
C ASN A 292 3.04 -11.59 -7.09
N TYR A 293 4.12 -11.65 -7.87
CA TYR A 293 4.06 -11.62 -9.34
C TYR A 293 3.19 -12.76 -9.89
N SER A 294 3.43 -14.00 -9.45
CA SER A 294 2.63 -15.16 -9.84
C SER A 294 1.17 -15.03 -9.43
N THR A 295 0.90 -14.48 -8.24
CA THR A 295 -0.47 -14.25 -7.75
C THR A 295 -1.20 -13.24 -8.63
N VAL A 296 -0.59 -12.09 -8.93
CA VAL A 296 -1.22 -11.07 -9.77
C VAL A 296 -1.39 -11.57 -11.20
N TRP A 297 -0.42 -12.30 -11.73
CA TRP A 297 -0.52 -12.95 -13.04
C TRP A 297 -1.69 -13.94 -13.09
N TRP A 298 -1.83 -14.79 -12.07
CA TRP A 298 -2.91 -15.77 -11.96
C TRP A 298 -4.29 -15.11 -11.86
N ILE A 299 -4.44 -14.09 -11.00
CA ILE A 299 -5.69 -13.31 -10.88
C ILE A 299 -6.03 -12.66 -12.22
N THR A 300 -5.06 -12.00 -12.84
CA THR A 300 -5.25 -11.31 -14.13
C THR A 300 -5.68 -12.28 -15.22
N ASN A 301 -5.06 -13.45 -15.30
CA ASN A 301 -5.40 -14.45 -16.31
C ASN A 301 -6.79 -15.05 -16.06
N ARG A 302 -7.16 -15.30 -14.79
CA ARG A 302 -8.47 -15.85 -14.42
C ARG A 302 -9.63 -14.89 -14.68
N TYR A 303 -9.49 -13.62 -14.35
CA TYR A 303 -10.54 -12.61 -14.57
C TYR A 303 -10.54 -12.06 -16.00
N GLY A 304 -9.37 -11.92 -16.64
CA GLY A 304 -9.25 -11.51 -18.05
C GLY A 304 -9.82 -12.54 -19.02
N GLY A 305 -9.73 -13.84 -18.70
CA GLY A 305 -10.36 -14.91 -19.49
C GLY A 305 -11.90 -14.87 -19.44
N LYS A 306 -12.48 -14.46 -18.30
CA LYS A 306 -13.93 -14.35 -18.11
C LYS A 306 -14.52 -13.13 -18.83
N GLN A 307 -13.82 -11.99 -18.76
CA GLN A 307 -14.22 -10.78 -19.49
C GLN A 307 -14.10 -10.94 -21.01
N ARG A 308 -13.13 -11.72 -21.50
CA ARG A 308 -12.99 -12.04 -22.93
C ARG A 308 -14.12 -12.91 -23.45
N THR A 309 -14.56 -13.90 -22.67
CA THR A 309 -15.70 -14.76 -23.04
C THR A 309 -17.01 -13.98 -23.07
N ASP A 310 -17.23 -13.08 -22.11
CA ASP A 310 -18.41 -12.20 -22.11
C ASP A 310 -18.40 -11.17 -23.26
N LEU A 311 -17.23 -10.64 -23.63
CA LEU A 311 -17.07 -9.71 -24.75
C LEU A 311 -17.27 -10.41 -26.10
N GLU A 312 -16.68 -11.60 -26.30
CA GLU A 312 -16.88 -12.41 -27.51
C GLU A 312 -18.36 -12.86 -27.63
N PHE A 313 -19.02 -13.19 -26.51
CA PHE A 313 -20.45 -13.50 -26.49
C PHE A 313 -21.33 -12.28 -26.82
N SER A 314 -21.00 -11.10 -26.28
CA SER A 314 -21.71 -9.85 -26.59
C SER A 314 -21.55 -9.44 -28.05
N LEU A 315 -20.32 -9.48 -28.59
CA LEU A 315 -20.05 -9.18 -30.01
C LEU A 315 -20.81 -10.13 -30.94
N ARG A 316 -20.84 -11.43 -30.63
CA ARG A 316 -21.59 -12.41 -31.43
C ARG A 316 -23.09 -12.15 -31.42
N LYS A 317 -23.63 -11.62 -30.32
CA LYS A 317 -25.05 -11.24 -30.19
C LYS A 317 -25.39 -9.99 -31.01
N THR A 318 -24.51 -8.99 -31.08
CA THR A 318 -24.69 -7.80 -31.92
C THR A 318 -24.63 -8.14 -33.41
N THR A 319 -23.68 -8.99 -33.83
CA THR A 319 -23.57 -9.40 -35.24
C THR A 319 -24.81 -10.16 -35.73
N GLN A 320 -25.43 -10.96 -34.85
CA GLN A 320 -26.66 -11.72 -35.16
C GLN A 320 -27.91 -10.83 -35.21
N SER A 321 -27.93 -9.76 -34.41
CA SER A 321 -28.96 -8.70 -34.45
C SER A 321 -28.92 -7.93 -35.77
N ASP A 322 -27.73 -7.49 -36.20
CA ASP A 322 -27.56 -6.69 -37.42
C ASP A 322 -27.87 -7.47 -38.71
N THR A 323 -27.62 -8.79 -38.72
CA THR A 323 -28.05 -9.64 -39.85
C THR A 323 -29.56 -9.85 -39.90
N SER A 324 -30.26 -9.78 -38.76
CA SER A 324 -31.73 -9.86 -38.72
C SER A 324 -32.38 -8.55 -39.17
N SER A 325 -31.81 -7.40 -38.78
CA SER A 325 -32.32 -6.09 -39.19
C SER A 325 -32.07 -5.79 -40.67
N GLN A 326 -30.91 -6.22 -41.21
CA GLN A 326 -30.65 -6.13 -42.65
C GLN A 326 -31.59 -7.01 -43.49
N LYS A 327 -31.96 -8.20 -42.99
CA LYS A 327 -32.95 -9.05 -43.69
C LYS A 327 -34.36 -8.43 -43.69
N ALA A 328 -34.75 -7.79 -42.59
CA ALA A 328 -36.05 -7.11 -42.51
C ALA A 328 -36.14 -5.91 -43.48
N LEU A 329 -35.06 -5.13 -43.61
CA LEU A 329 -35.01 -3.98 -44.53
C LEU A 329 -34.98 -4.39 -46.01
N LEU A 330 -34.34 -5.52 -46.35
CA LEU A 330 -34.35 -6.04 -47.73
C LEU A 330 -35.70 -6.65 -48.11
N GLN A 331 -36.42 -7.21 -47.14
CA GLN A 331 -37.75 -7.77 -47.39
C GLN A 331 -38.81 -6.67 -47.59
N GLU A 332 -38.58 -5.47 -47.03
CA GLU A 332 -39.43 -4.29 -47.23
C GLU A 332 -39.17 -3.59 -48.58
N SER A 333 -37.98 -3.75 -49.18
CA SER A 333 -37.68 -3.17 -50.51
C SER A 333 -38.11 -4.02 -51.71
N ASP A 334 -38.39 -5.31 -51.49
CA ASP A 334 -38.84 -6.23 -52.54
C ASP A 334 -40.38 -6.28 -52.67
N GLU A 335 -41.12 -5.53 -51.84
CA GLU A 335 -42.60 -5.45 -51.85
C GLU A 335 -43.18 -4.15 -52.46
N GLU A 336 -42.38 -3.29 -53.10
CA GLU A 336 -42.87 -2.11 -53.87
C GLU A 336 -42.93 -2.33 -55.40
#